data_AF-A0A0T5NZA9-F1
#
_entry.id   AF-A0A0T5NZA9-F1
#
_cell.length_a   1.000
_cell.length_b   1.000
_cell.length_c   1.000
_cell.angle_alpha   90.00
_cell.angle_beta   90.00
_cell.angle_gamma   90.00
#
_symmetry.space_group_name_H-M   'P 1'
#
loop_
_entity.id
_entity.type
_entity.pdbx_description
1 polymer ?
#
loop_
_entity_poly.entity_id
_entity_poly.type
_entity_poly.pdbx_seq_one_letter_code
_entity_poly.pdbx_strand_id
1 'polypeptide(L)'
;MLVFSNEKLVFLSVPKTGTTAYEAALAPRAAIVVRQPPELKHAPVFRYNRFFRPAIEKFMGEGFDVLAVMREPLDWLGSWYRYRQRPGQEQARNSTHGISFDDFVTEYMKGKRAAFAQVGSQTKFLEPQNNGTAVTHLFRYED
;
A
#
# COMPACT_ATOMS: atom_id res chain seq x y z
N MET A 1 -6.56 -2.38 -4.74
CA MET A 1 -6.15 -1.75 -6.01
C MET A 1 -7.38 -1.49 -6.87
N LEU A 2 -7.43 -0.36 -7.57
CA LEU A 2 -8.51 -0.01 -8.51
C LEU A 2 -7.92 0.14 -9.92
N VAL A 3 -8.64 -0.30 -10.94
CA VAL A 3 -8.26 -0.13 -12.36
C VAL A 3 -9.40 0.58 -13.08
N PHE A 4 -9.07 1.67 -13.77
CA PHE A 4 -10.00 2.50 -14.53
C PHE A 4 -9.62 2.39 -16.01
N SER A 5 -10.36 1.58 -16.77
CA SER A 5 -10.01 1.25 -18.16
C SER A 5 -10.17 2.44 -19.10
N ASN A 6 -11.19 3.27 -18.90
CA ASN A 6 -11.49 4.42 -19.76
C ASN A 6 -10.45 5.52 -19.57
N GLU A 7 -10.06 5.77 -18.32
CA GLU A 7 -9.06 6.76 -17.93
C GLU A 7 -7.61 6.25 -18.05
N LYS A 8 -7.41 4.99 -18.44
CA LYS A 8 -6.08 4.34 -18.50
C LYS A 8 -5.28 4.53 -17.23
N LEU A 9 -5.91 4.26 -16.08
CA LEU A 9 -5.32 4.53 -14.76
C LEU A 9 -5.40 3.32 -13.83
N VAL A 10 -4.30 3.02 -13.14
CA VAL A 10 -4.25 2.05 -12.04
C VAL A 10 -3.93 2.76 -10.74
N PHE A 11 -4.80 2.62 -9.73
CA PHE A 11 -4.55 3.14 -8.39
C PHE A 11 -4.10 2.02 -7.46
N LEU A 12 -2.80 2.01 -7.13
CA LEU A 12 -2.22 1.10 -6.16
C LEU A 12 -2.65 1.46 -4.73
N SER A 13 -3.05 0.44 -3.97
CA SER A 13 -3.50 0.65 -2.60
C SER A 13 -2.34 0.51 -1.61
N VAL A 14 -1.54 1.56 -1.45
CA VAL A 14 -0.50 1.62 -0.42
C VAL A 14 -1.15 1.46 0.98
N PRO A 15 -0.67 0.58 1.87
CA PRO A 15 -1.23 0.45 3.21
C PRO A 15 -1.14 1.77 3.99
N LYS A 16 -2.17 2.07 4.79
CA LYS A 16 -2.21 3.23 5.71
C LYS A 16 -2.20 4.62 5.07
N THR A 17 -2.68 4.71 3.83
CA THR A 17 -2.84 5.97 3.08
C THR A 17 -4.30 6.21 2.66
N GLY A 18 -5.26 5.87 3.53
CA GLY A 18 -6.69 6.12 3.27
C GLY A 18 -7.32 5.25 2.17
N THR A 19 -6.67 4.16 1.75
CA THR A 19 -7.11 3.33 0.62
C THR A 19 -8.54 2.78 0.73
N THR A 20 -9.05 2.56 1.94
CA THR A 20 -10.46 2.18 2.15
C THR A 20 -11.43 3.30 1.75
N ALA A 21 -11.10 4.56 2.02
CA ALA A 21 -11.94 5.70 1.63
C ALA A 21 -11.96 5.87 0.11
N TYR A 22 -10.80 5.81 -0.54
CA TYR A 22 -10.71 5.83 -2.00
C TYR A 22 -11.47 4.66 -2.63
N GLU A 23 -11.35 3.46 -2.08
CA GLU A 23 -12.12 2.30 -2.54
C GLU A 23 -13.62 2.55 -2.44
N ALA A 24 -14.12 3.04 -1.30
CA ALA A 24 -15.55 3.31 -1.12
C ALA A 24 -16.07 4.36 -2.11
N ALA A 25 -15.32 5.42 -2.36
CA ALA A 25 -15.72 6.52 -3.24
C ALA A 25 -15.60 6.17 -4.74
N LEU A 26 -14.54 5.46 -5.13
CA LEU A 26 -14.15 5.30 -6.54
C LEU A 26 -14.46 3.91 -7.11
N ALA A 27 -14.74 2.90 -6.28
CA ALA A 27 -15.07 1.56 -6.76
C ALA A 27 -16.22 1.52 -7.79
N PRO A 28 -17.30 2.32 -7.67
CA PRO A 28 -18.37 2.32 -8.68
C PRO A 28 -17.92 2.73 -10.09
N ARG A 29 -16.76 3.40 -10.21
CA ARG A 29 -16.18 3.84 -11.50
C ARG A 29 -15.08 2.91 -12.01
N ALA A 30 -14.61 1.97 -11.20
CA ALA A 30 -13.49 1.11 -11.55
C ALA A 30 -13.95 -0.12 -12.35
N ALA A 31 -13.23 -0.45 -13.42
CA ALA A 31 -13.42 -1.69 -14.18
C ALA A 31 -12.96 -2.92 -13.39
N ILE A 32 -11.94 -2.78 -12.53
CA ILE A 32 -11.49 -3.84 -11.62
C ILE A 32 -11.33 -3.26 -10.21
N VAL A 33 -11.88 -3.99 -9.22
CA VAL A 33 -11.70 -3.69 -7.80
C VAL A 33 -11.08 -4.89 -7.08
N VAL A 34 -9.82 -4.76 -6.69
CA VAL A 34 -9.09 -5.80 -5.93
C VAL A 34 -9.14 -5.46 -4.44
N ARG A 35 -10.00 -6.19 -3.72
CA ARG A 35 -10.24 -5.98 -2.26
C ARG A 35 -9.50 -6.97 -1.38
N GLN A 36 -9.35 -8.21 -1.83
CA GLN A 36 -8.83 -9.33 -1.04
C GLN A 36 -8.11 -10.34 -1.95
N PRO A 37 -7.22 -11.17 -1.37
CA PRO A 37 -6.67 -11.06 -0.02
C PRO A 37 -5.74 -9.82 0.12
N PRO A 38 -5.29 -9.43 1.32
CA PRO A 38 -4.51 -8.21 1.52
C PRO A 38 -3.24 -8.16 0.67
N GLU A 39 -2.64 -9.31 0.36
CA GLU A 39 -1.45 -9.48 -0.47
C GLU A 39 -1.68 -9.06 -1.92
N LEU A 40 -2.91 -9.18 -2.41
CA LEU A 40 -3.35 -8.70 -3.72
C LEU A 40 -3.85 -7.26 -3.66
N LYS A 41 -4.62 -6.89 -2.63
CA LYS A 41 -5.12 -5.51 -2.46
C LYS A 41 -3.98 -4.52 -2.40
N HIS A 42 -2.98 -4.83 -1.58
CA HIS A 42 -1.78 -4.04 -1.33
C HIS A 42 -0.61 -4.55 -2.19
N ALA A 43 -0.85 -4.81 -3.48
CA ALA A 43 0.19 -5.20 -4.40
C ALA A 43 1.17 -4.02 -4.63
N PRO A 44 2.45 -4.16 -4.25
CA PRO A 44 3.49 -3.18 -4.60
C PRO A 44 3.77 -3.20 -6.11
N VAL A 45 4.51 -2.21 -6.60
CA VAL A 45 4.81 -2.04 -8.04
C VAL A 45 5.36 -3.33 -8.67
N PHE A 46 6.25 -4.07 -7.98
CA PHE A 46 6.78 -5.32 -8.52
C PHE A 46 5.71 -6.41 -8.73
N ARG A 47 4.70 -6.51 -7.84
CA ARG A 47 3.60 -7.47 -8.00
C ARG A 47 2.59 -6.99 -9.03
N TYR A 48 2.31 -5.69 -9.06
CA TYR A 48 1.51 -5.08 -10.12
C TYR A 48 2.12 -5.42 -11.50
N ASN A 49 3.40 -5.08 -11.69
CA ASN A 49 4.15 -5.34 -12.91
C ASN A 49 4.13 -6.81 -13.33
N ARG A 50 4.30 -7.72 -12.38
CA ARG A 50 4.40 -9.16 -12.67
C ARG A 50 3.05 -9.83 -12.92
N PHE A 51 2.01 -9.47 -12.18
CA PHE A 51 0.77 -10.25 -12.12
C PHE A 51 -0.45 -9.53 -12.68
N PHE A 52 -0.51 -8.21 -12.58
CA PHE A 52 -1.69 -7.44 -12.99
C PHE A 52 -1.49 -6.76 -14.34
N ARG A 53 -0.36 -6.07 -14.53
CA ARG A 53 -0.04 -5.33 -15.75
C ARG A 53 -0.22 -6.18 -17.02
N PRO A 54 0.29 -7.42 -17.12
CA PRO A 54 0.15 -8.20 -18.36
C PRO A 54 -1.31 -8.53 -18.70
N ALA A 55 -2.15 -8.79 -17.68
CA ALA A 55 -3.57 -9.05 -17.89
C ALA A 55 -4.31 -7.76 -18.27
N ILE A 56 -4.04 -6.66 -17.58
CA ILE A 56 -4.62 -5.35 -17.88
C ILE A 56 -4.28 -4.93 -19.31
N GLU A 57 -3.01 -5.01 -19.71
CA GLU A 57 -2.56 -4.64 -21.05
C GLU A 57 -3.19 -5.53 -22.13
N LYS A 58 -3.26 -6.84 -21.89
CA LYS A 58 -3.85 -7.80 -22.83
C LYS A 58 -5.33 -7.54 -23.08
N PHE A 59 -6.11 -7.21 -22.05
CA PHE A 59 -7.58 -7.13 -22.16
C PHE A 59 -8.13 -5.71 -22.22
N MET A 60 -7.36 -4.71 -21.76
CA MET A 60 -7.77 -3.31 -21.67
C MET A 60 -6.85 -2.39 -22.48
N GLY A 61 -5.86 -2.93 -23.18
CA GLY A 61 -4.87 -2.22 -23.98
C GLY A 61 -3.74 -1.61 -23.13
N GLU A 62 -2.73 -1.05 -23.79
CA GLU A 62 -1.55 -0.50 -23.14
C GLU A 62 -1.76 0.96 -22.69
N GLY A 63 -0.69 1.58 -22.16
CA GLY A 63 -0.62 3.01 -21.85
C GLY A 63 -1.25 3.40 -20.52
N PHE A 64 -1.26 2.51 -19.53
CA PHE A 64 -1.81 2.80 -18.21
C PHE A 64 -0.84 3.62 -17.36
N ASP A 65 -1.33 4.75 -16.84
CA ASP A 65 -0.71 5.48 -15.76
C ASP A 65 -0.89 4.73 -14.43
N VAL A 66 0.10 4.84 -13.54
CA VAL A 66 0.08 4.20 -12.23
C VAL A 66 0.10 5.27 -11.15
N LEU A 67 -0.97 5.34 -10.39
CA LEU A 67 -1.18 6.27 -9.30
C LEU A 67 -0.95 5.60 -7.95
N ALA A 68 -0.30 6.31 -7.04
CA ALA A 68 -0.22 5.95 -5.63
C ALA A 68 -0.29 7.19 -4.72
N VAL A 69 -0.65 6.95 -3.47
CA VAL A 69 -0.59 7.96 -2.40
C VAL A 69 0.46 7.51 -1.40
N MET A 70 1.37 8.41 -1.05
CA MET A 70 2.39 8.22 -0.01
C MET A 70 2.11 9.14 1.16
N ARG A 71 2.34 8.63 2.36
CA ARG A 71 2.22 9.38 3.60
C ARG A 71 3.58 9.73 4.17
N GLU A 72 3.66 10.83 4.92
CA GLU A 72 4.84 11.18 5.71
C GLU A 72 5.28 9.94 6.53
N PRO A 73 6.58 9.57 6.50
CA PRO A 73 7.05 8.30 7.07
C PRO A 73 6.70 8.07 8.55
N LEU A 74 6.84 9.07 9.42
CA LEU A 74 6.52 8.95 10.85
C LEU A 74 5.02 8.80 11.06
N ASP A 75 4.20 9.56 10.35
CA ASP A 75 2.75 9.46 10.42
C ASP A 75 2.21 8.13 9.87
N TRP A 76 2.86 7.61 8.84
CA TRP A 76 2.60 6.27 8.32
C TRP A 76 2.94 5.18 9.34
N LEU A 77 4.09 5.29 10.01
CA LEU A 77 4.48 4.42 11.12
C LEU A 77 3.52 4.55 12.30
N GLY A 78 3.10 5.76 12.65
CA GLY A 78 2.11 6.05 13.69
C GLY A 78 0.76 5.40 13.40
N SER A 79 0.33 5.39 12.14
CA SER A 79 -0.88 4.67 11.72
C SER A 79 -0.77 3.16 11.95
N TRP A 80 0.38 2.56 11.64
CA TRP A 80 0.62 1.15 11.91
C TRP A 80 0.68 0.84 13.41
N TYR A 81 1.37 1.69 14.17
CA TYR A 81 1.49 1.58 15.62
C TYR A 81 0.12 1.54 16.28
N ARG A 82 -0.76 2.51 15.98
CA ARG A 82 -2.14 2.53 16.51
C ARG A 82 -2.98 1.37 16.01
N TYR A 83 -2.82 0.98 14.74
CA TYR A 83 -3.56 -0.16 14.17
C TYR A 83 -3.28 -1.49 14.88
N ARG A 84 -2.07 -1.65 15.43
CA ARG A 84 -1.64 -2.82 16.22
C ARG A 84 -2.05 -2.73 17.70
N GLN A 85 -2.67 -1.63 18.11
CA GLN A 85 -3.31 -1.43 19.41
C GLN A 85 -4.84 -1.53 19.36
N ARG A 86 -5.42 -1.93 18.22
CA ARG A 86 -6.88 -2.07 18.14
C ARG A 86 -7.37 -3.14 19.13
N PRO A 87 -8.60 -3.00 19.67
CA PRO A 87 -9.17 -3.99 20.58
C PRO A 87 -9.08 -5.41 20.02
N GLY A 88 -8.70 -6.37 20.87
CA GLY A 88 -8.54 -7.78 20.47
C GLY A 88 -7.21 -8.08 19.76
N GLN A 89 -6.20 -7.22 19.87
CA GLN A 89 -4.83 -7.48 19.40
C GLN A 89 -3.81 -7.58 20.53
N GLU A 90 -4.24 -7.48 21.79
CA GLU A 90 -3.36 -7.43 22.97
C GLU A 90 -2.39 -8.62 23.02
N GLN A 91 -2.89 -9.81 22.70
CA GLN A 91 -2.12 -11.06 22.67
C GLN A 91 -1.48 -11.37 21.30
N ALA A 92 -1.71 -10.54 20.28
CA ALA A 92 -1.14 -10.77 18.96
C ALA A 92 0.38 -10.63 19.01
N ARG A 93 1.10 -11.52 18.34
CA ARG A 93 2.58 -11.47 18.26
C ARG A 93 3.12 -10.13 17.74
N ASN A 94 2.32 -9.43 16.94
CA ASN A 94 2.65 -8.14 16.36
C ASN A 94 1.99 -6.95 17.07
N SER A 95 1.43 -7.15 18.27
CA SER A 95 0.88 -6.12 19.13
C SER A 95 1.93 -5.07 19.48
N THR A 96 1.50 -3.82 19.60
CA THR A 96 2.31 -2.68 20.10
C THR A 96 1.80 -2.19 21.45
N HIS A 97 0.97 -2.97 22.15
CA HIS A 97 0.59 -2.68 23.53
C HIS A 97 1.82 -2.78 24.45
N GLY A 98 1.99 -1.79 25.33
CA GLY A 98 3.13 -1.72 26.24
C GLY A 98 4.47 -1.32 25.58
N ILE A 99 4.46 -0.99 24.29
CA ILE A 99 5.64 -0.53 23.54
C ILE A 99 5.50 0.98 23.29
N SER A 100 6.52 1.78 23.55
CA SER A 100 6.50 3.20 23.20
C SER A 100 6.56 3.42 21.69
N PHE A 101 6.16 4.59 21.20
CA PHE A 101 6.29 4.89 19.78
C PHE A 101 7.75 4.99 19.35
N ASP A 102 8.61 5.60 20.18
CA ASP A 102 10.06 5.68 19.95
C ASP A 102 10.72 4.29 19.82
N ASP A 103 10.35 3.34 20.69
CA ASP A 103 10.84 1.95 20.58
C ASP A 103 10.36 1.27 19.31
N PHE A 104 9.11 1.52 18.89
CA PHE A 104 8.57 1.00 17.64
C PHE A 104 9.32 1.54 16.42
N VAL A 105 9.61 2.85 16.37
CA VAL A 105 10.37 3.48 15.28
C VAL A 105 11.82 2.99 15.28
N THR A 106 12.46 2.95 16.45
CA THR A 106 13.84 2.46 16.62
C THR A 106 13.98 1.02 16.15
N GLU A 107 13.04 0.16 16.53
CA GLU A 107 13.01 -1.23 16.06
C GLU A 107 12.77 -1.35 14.56
N TYR A 108 11.89 -0.51 13.98
CA TYR A 108 11.62 -0.49 12.54
C TYR A 108 12.85 -0.12 11.70
N MET A 109 13.75 0.72 12.23
CA MET A 109 15.00 1.08 11.55
C MET A 109 16.03 -0.06 11.50
N LYS A 110 15.83 -1.14 12.26
CA LYS A 110 16.72 -2.32 12.22
C LYS A 110 16.50 -3.12 10.94
N GLY A 111 17.56 -3.80 10.48
CA GLY A 111 17.47 -4.73 9.35
C GLY A 111 16.62 -5.96 9.67
N LYS A 112 16.85 -6.58 10.85
CA LYS A 112 16.02 -7.67 11.39
C LYS A 112 15.16 -7.12 12.53
N ARG A 113 13.87 -6.92 12.26
CA ARG A 113 12.92 -6.27 13.17
C ARG A 113 12.17 -7.30 14.01
N ALA A 114 11.82 -6.93 15.23
CA ALA A 114 10.84 -7.65 16.03
C ALA A 114 9.46 -7.63 15.35
N ALA A 115 8.61 -8.61 15.70
CA ALA A 115 7.30 -8.79 15.08
C ALA A 115 6.40 -7.56 15.22
N PHE A 116 6.47 -6.83 16.35
CA PHE A 116 5.70 -5.61 16.60
C PHE A 116 6.09 -4.43 15.69
N ALA A 117 7.30 -4.42 15.11
CA ALA A 117 7.78 -3.42 14.16
C ALA A 117 7.92 -3.96 12.72
N GLN A 118 7.62 -5.25 12.50
CA GLN A 118 7.64 -5.87 11.18
C GLN A 118 6.45 -5.39 10.33
N VAL A 119 6.53 -4.17 9.83
CA VAL A 119 5.64 -3.59 8.82
C VAL A 119 6.40 -3.41 7.50
N GLY A 120 5.67 -3.11 6.43
CA GLY A 120 6.24 -2.95 5.08
C GLY A 120 7.17 -1.73 4.94
N SER A 121 7.44 -1.32 3.71
CA SER A 121 8.16 -0.07 3.42
C SER A 121 7.48 0.62 2.24
N GLN A 122 7.18 1.91 2.36
CA GLN A 122 6.60 2.68 1.27
C GLN A 122 7.57 2.79 0.09
N THR A 123 8.87 3.00 0.36
CA THR A 123 9.91 3.02 -0.68
C THR A 123 9.96 1.72 -1.47
N LYS A 124 9.95 0.57 -0.78
CA LYS A 124 9.91 -0.75 -1.45
C LYS A 124 8.59 -1.03 -2.15
N PHE A 125 7.49 -0.46 -1.64
CA PHE A 125 6.20 -0.59 -2.29
C PHE A 125 6.18 0.13 -3.65
N LEU A 126 6.81 1.29 -3.73
CA LEU A 126 6.81 2.21 -4.88
C LEU A 126 8.03 2.01 -5.80
N GLU A 127 8.95 1.12 -5.46
CA GLU A 127 10.21 0.90 -6.17
C GLU A 127 9.97 0.59 -7.67
N PRO A 128 10.51 1.40 -8.60
CA PRO A 128 10.44 1.15 -10.03
C PRO A 128 11.03 -0.20 -10.41
N GLN A 129 10.56 -0.76 -11.52
CA GLN A 129 11.02 -2.04 -12.04
C GLN A 129 11.94 -1.83 -13.24
N ASN A 130 12.85 -2.77 -13.46
CA ASN A 130 13.86 -2.69 -14.53
C ASN A 130 13.27 -2.54 -15.95
N ASN A 131 12.00 -2.93 -16.14
CA ASN A 131 11.29 -2.77 -17.41
C ASN A 131 10.57 -1.42 -17.57
N GLY A 132 10.88 -0.45 -16.70
CA GLY A 132 10.30 0.90 -16.72
C GLY A 132 8.98 1.04 -15.96
N THR A 133 8.38 -0.04 -15.45
CA THR A 133 7.13 0.08 -14.67
C THR A 133 7.38 0.82 -13.36
N ALA A 134 6.75 1.97 -13.20
CA ALA A 134 6.86 2.83 -12.04
C ALA A 134 5.52 3.52 -11.75
N VAL A 135 5.42 4.13 -10.57
CA VAL A 135 4.34 5.07 -10.28
C VAL A 135 4.58 6.35 -11.08
N THR A 136 3.63 6.73 -11.92
CA THR A 136 3.67 7.95 -12.74
C THR A 136 3.02 9.14 -12.03
N HIS A 137 2.07 8.90 -11.13
CA HIS A 137 1.42 9.92 -10.32
C HIS A 137 1.53 9.58 -8.83
N LEU A 138 2.36 10.33 -8.09
CA LEU A 138 2.53 10.15 -6.65
C LEU A 138 1.99 11.36 -5.89
N PHE A 139 0.96 11.13 -5.08
CA PHE A 139 0.36 12.17 -4.26
C PHE A 139 0.74 12.02 -2.80
N ARG A 140 0.87 13.16 -2.11
CA ARG A 140 0.98 13.20 -0.64
C ARG A 140 -0.39 12.91 0.00
N TYR A 141 -0.38 12.18 1.11
CA TYR A 141 -1.59 11.85 1.87
C TYR A 141 -2.15 13.05 2.66
N GLU A 142 -1.28 13.99 3.03
CA GLU A 142 -1.56 15.17 3.86
C GLU A 142 -1.32 16.43 3.04
N ASP A 143 -1.93 17.57 3.38
CA ASP A 143 -1.87 18.82 2.59
C ASP A 143 -0.50 19.51 2.57
#